data_AF-B6IW11-F1
#
_entry.id   AF-B6IW11-F1
#
_cell.length_a   1.000
_cell.length_b   1.000
_cell.length_c   1.000
_cell.angle_alpha   90.00
_cell.angle_beta   90.00
_cell.angle_gamma   90.00
#
_symmetry.space_group_name_H-M   'P 1'
#
loop_
_entity.id
_entity.type
_entity.pdbx_description
1 polymer ?
#
loop_
_entity_poly.entity_id
_entity_poly.type
_entity_poly.pdbx_seq_one_letter_code
_entity_poly.pdbx_strand_id
1 'polypeptide(L)'
;MRSICKNVTVAGRRTSVRMEPIMWQCLEEICRREGRTVHEIVTLIDRLRGDGGLTAALRIFLVGYLQQAASRSAGLLSAAGAAAGPRPAPHPILGMSEEAAGYNPGARRYSPAFEDAIRIFDTLDD
;
A
#
# COMPACT_ATOMS: atom_id res chain seq x y z
N MET A 1 16.75 0.99 17.05
CA MET A 1 15.43 1.28 16.43
C MET A 1 14.42 0.29 17.01
N ARG A 2 13.24 0.72 17.50
CA ARG A 2 12.24 -0.20 18.11
C ARG A 2 11.12 -0.51 17.10
N SER A 3 10.77 -1.77 16.95
CA SER A 3 9.65 -2.20 16.10
C SER A 3 8.31 -2.05 16.82
N ILE A 4 7.27 -1.69 16.07
CA ILE A 4 5.89 -1.55 16.55
C ILE A 4 5.08 -2.75 16.05
N CYS A 5 4.33 -3.37 16.95
CA CYS A 5 3.35 -4.40 16.62
C CYS A 5 1.97 -3.77 16.50
N LYS A 6 1.26 -4.00 15.40
CA LYS A 6 -0.16 -3.61 15.23
C LYS A 6 -0.99 -4.83 14.84
N ASN A 7 -2.25 -4.83 15.26
CA ASN A 7 -3.21 -5.86 14.87
C ASN A 7 -3.93 -5.45 13.59
N VAL A 8 -3.96 -6.36 12.62
CA VAL A 8 -4.63 -6.17 11.34
C VAL A 8 -5.51 -7.38 11.05
N THR A 9 -6.71 -7.15 10.53
CA THR A 9 -7.57 -8.20 10.00
C THR A 9 -7.13 -8.58 8.60
N VAL A 10 -6.80 -9.85 8.39
CA VAL A 10 -6.34 -10.44 7.12
C VAL A 10 -7.27 -11.59 6.77
N ALA A 11 -8.02 -11.47 5.68
CA ALA A 11 -9.00 -12.49 5.27
C ALA A 11 -9.95 -12.94 6.41
N GLY A 12 -10.37 -12.01 7.27
CA GLY A 12 -11.23 -12.28 8.43
C GLY A 12 -10.51 -12.80 9.68
N ARG A 13 -9.20 -13.04 9.62
CA ARG A 13 -8.38 -13.48 10.76
C ARG A 13 -7.63 -12.30 11.37
N ARG A 14 -7.55 -12.23 12.70
CA ARG A 14 -6.72 -11.22 13.39
C ARG A 14 -5.26 -11.65 13.34
N THR A 15 -4.42 -10.81 12.77
CA THR A 15 -2.98 -11.06 12.61
C THR A 15 -2.19 -9.91 13.21
N SER A 16 -1.22 -10.22 14.07
CA SER A 16 -0.29 -9.25 14.63
C SER A 16 0.92 -9.11 13.73
N VAL A 17 1.14 -7.92 13.18
CA VAL A 17 2.28 -7.62 12.29
C VAL A 17 3.25 -6.71 13.04
N ARG A 18 4.56 -6.98 12.93
CA ARG A 18 5.62 -6.21 13.60
C ARG A 18 6.60 -5.63 12.60
N MET A 19 6.67 -4.30 12.55
CA MET A 19 7.61 -3.57 11.68
C MET A 19 8.01 -2.22 12.28
N GLU A 20 9.01 -1.62 11.66
CA GLU A 20 9.59 -0.33 12.04
C GLU A 20 8.54 0.79 11.85
N PRO A 21 8.56 1.84 12.71
CA PRO A 21 7.57 2.93 12.63
C PRO A 21 7.48 3.57 11.24
N ILE A 22 8.63 3.74 10.58
CA ILE A 22 8.70 4.31 9.23
C ILE A 22 7.95 3.47 8.20
N MET A 23 7.98 2.13 8.32
CA MET A 23 7.26 1.26 7.40
C MET A 23 5.75 1.29 7.63
N TRP A 24 5.31 1.43 8.88
CA TRP A 24 3.90 1.70 9.18
C TRP A 24 3.44 3.02 8.54
N GLN A 25 4.24 4.09 8.66
CA GLN A 25 3.94 5.38 8.06
C GLN A 25 3.88 5.29 6.52
N CYS A 26 4.82 4.57 5.89
CA CYS A 26 4.79 4.33 4.45
C CYS A 26 3.53 3.56 4.02
N LEU A 27 3.14 2.52 4.78
CA LEU A 27 1.92 1.76 4.50
C LEU A 27 0.67 2.64 4.58
N GLU A 28 0.57 3.47 5.61
CA GLU A 28 -0.53 4.42 5.81
C GLU A 28 -0.58 5.49 4.70
N GLU A 29 0.57 5.94 4.22
CA GLU A 29 0.68 6.85 3.08
C GLU A 29 0.16 6.21 1.78
N ILE A 30 0.56 4.97 1.50
CA ILE A 30 0.09 4.22 0.32
C ILE A 30 -1.41 3.99 0.41
N CYS A 31 -1.92 3.56 1.57
CA CYS A 31 -3.35 3.44 1.85
C CYS A 31 -4.10 4.73 1.47
N ARG A 32 -3.58 5.88 1.90
CA ARG A 32 -4.19 7.18 1.60
C ARG A 32 -4.18 7.51 0.12
N ARG A 33 -3.08 7.25 -0.59
CA ARG A 33 -2.93 7.49 -2.03
C ARG A 33 -3.87 6.64 -2.86
N GLU A 34 -4.02 5.37 -2.48
CA GLU A 34 -4.85 4.40 -3.20
C GLU A 34 -6.32 4.43 -2.78
N GLY A 35 -6.67 5.20 -1.73
CA GLY A 35 -8.02 5.22 -1.15
C GLY A 35 -8.41 3.86 -0.56
N ARG A 36 -7.45 3.19 0.10
CA ARG A 36 -7.60 1.86 0.69
C ARG A 36 -7.32 1.88 2.18
N THR A 37 -7.84 0.90 2.88
CA THR A 37 -7.52 0.63 4.28
C THR A 37 -6.28 -0.25 4.38
N VAL A 38 -5.63 -0.21 5.55
CA VAL A 38 -4.50 -1.11 5.87
C VAL A 38 -4.93 -2.57 5.76
N HIS A 39 -6.15 -2.91 6.19
CA HIS A 39 -6.68 -4.27 6.12
C HIS A 39 -6.80 -4.80 4.69
N GLU A 40 -7.28 -3.96 3.76
CA GLU A 40 -7.41 -4.31 2.35
C GLU A 40 -6.04 -4.55 1.70
N ILE A 41 -5.10 -3.62 1.87
CA ILE A 41 -3.76 -3.77 1.29
C ILE A 41 -3.06 -4.99 1.89
N VAL A 42 -3.07 -5.16 3.21
CA VAL A 42 -2.44 -6.32 3.86
C VAL A 42 -3.08 -7.62 3.41
N THR A 43 -4.41 -7.68 3.27
CA THR A 43 -5.11 -8.87 2.74
C THR A 43 -4.75 -9.16 1.28
N LEU A 44 -4.56 -8.12 0.46
CA LEU A 44 -4.09 -8.30 -0.91
C LEU A 44 -2.69 -8.90 -0.93
N ILE A 45 -1.75 -8.32 -0.18
CA ILE A 45 -0.36 -8.82 -0.11
C ILE A 45 -0.31 -10.23 0.47
N ASP A 46 -1.17 -10.55 1.45
CA ASP A 46 -1.27 -11.90 2.00
C ASP A 46 -1.69 -12.95 0.97
N ARG A 47 -2.47 -12.56 -0.04
CA ARG A 47 -2.85 -13.47 -1.15
C ARG A 47 -1.76 -13.61 -2.21
N LEU A 48 -0.93 -12.59 -2.38
CA LEU A 48 0.12 -12.56 -3.40
C LEU A 48 1.45 -13.15 -2.93
N ARG A 49 1.71 -13.17 -1.62
CA ARG A 49 3.03 -13.55 -1.05
C ARG A 49 3.42 -15.03 -1.17
N GLY A 50 2.52 -15.89 -1.66
CA GLY A 50 2.70 -17.35 -1.61
C GLY A 50 3.00 -17.85 -0.19
N ASP A 51 4.01 -18.71 -0.06
CA ASP A 51 4.45 -19.27 1.23
C ASP A 51 5.35 -18.32 2.05
N GLY A 52 5.79 -17.19 1.48
CA GLY A 52 6.66 -16.23 2.15
C GLY A 52 5.97 -15.49 3.30
N GLY A 53 6.68 -15.16 4.39
CA GLY A 53 6.07 -14.52 5.56
C GLY A 53 5.44 -13.14 5.29
N LEU A 54 4.24 -12.89 5.84
CA LEU A 54 3.46 -11.65 5.61
C LEU A 54 4.27 -10.37 5.84
N THR A 55 5.01 -10.29 6.95
CA THR A 55 5.80 -9.09 7.25
C THR A 55 6.92 -8.89 6.24
N ALA A 56 7.55 -9.97 5.74
CA ALA A 56 8.59 -9.85 4.71
C ALA A 56 8.00 -9.38 3.38
N ALA A 57 6.87 -9.96 2.97
CA ALA A 57 6.14 -9.55 1.79
C ALA A 57 5.71 -8.08 1.85
N LEU A 58 5.20 -7.61 2.99
CA LEU A 58 4.88 -6.19 3.19
C LEU A 58 6.11 -5.31 2.98
N ARG A 59 7.28 -5.69 3.49
CA ARG A 59 8.51 -4.91 3.29
C ARG A 59 8.91 -4.82 1.82
N ILE A 60 8.85 -5.94 1.10
CA ILE A 60 9.14 -6.00 -0.35
C ILE A 60 8.18 -5.09 -1.11
N PHE A 61 6.88 -5.21 -0.82
CA PHE A 61 5.85 -4.36 -1.42
C PHE A 61 6.10 -2.87 -1.18
N LEU A 62 6.37 -2.45 0.07
CA LEU A 62 6.58 -1.04 0.41
C LEU A 62 7.77 -0.46 -0.36
N VAL A 63 8.89 -1.18 -0.41
CA VAL A 63 10.09 -0.74 -1.14
C VAL A 63 9.83 -0.70 -2.64
N GLY A 64 9.17 -1.72 -3.19
CA GLY A 64 8.76 -1.78 -4.59
C GLY A 64 7.89 -0.59 -5.00
N TYR A 65 6.85 -0.29 -4.20
CA TYR A 65 5.96 0.83 -4.44
C TYR A 65 6.71 2.16 -4.45
N LEU A 66 7.59 2.39 -3.47
CA LEU A 66 8.35 3.64 -3.39
C LEU A 66 9.31 3.80 -4.56
N GLN A 67 9.95 2.72 -5.03
CA GLN A 67 10.79 2.75 -6.23
C GLN A 67 9.96 3.10 -7.47
N GLN A 68 8.79 2.49 -7.67
CA GLN A 68 7.95 2.80 -8.82
C GLN A 68 7.38 4.21 -8.77
N ALA A 69 6.99 4.69 -7.59
CA ALA A 69 6.56 6.07 -7.41
C ALA A 69 7.69 7.07 -7.68
N ALA A 70 8.92 6.79 -7.25
CA ALA A 70 10.09 7.62 -7.49
C ALA A 70 10.47 7.66 -8.97
N SER A 71 10.55 6.50 -9.63
CA SER A 71 10.85 6.38 -11.07
C SER A 71 9.83 7.14 -11.93
N ARG A 72 8.53 7.05 -11.58
CA ARG A 72 7.48 7.78 -12.27
C ARG A 72 7.57 9.29 -12.03
N SER A 73 7.96 9.71 -10.82
CA SER A 73 8.19 11.12 -10.50
C SER A 73 9.40 11.68 -11.25
N ALA A 74 10.48 10.90 -11.38
CA ALA A 74 11.66 11.26 -12.16
C ALA A 74 11.34 11.36 -13.66
N GLY A 75 10.58 10.40 -14.19
CA GLY A 75 10.08 10.46 -15.58
C GLY A 75 9.17 11.65 -15.82
N LEU A 76 8.29 11.98 -14.86
CA LEU A 76 7.46 13.17 -14.94
C LEU A 76 8.30 14.44 -14.86
N LEU A 77 9.32 14.56 -14.01
CA LEU A 77 10.21 15.73 -14.00
C LEU A 77 11.01 15.88 -15.30
N SER A 78 11.42 14.77 -15.90
CA SER A 78 12.03 14.76 -17.24
C SER A 78 11.04 15.18 -18.34
N ALA A 79 9.74 14.92 -18.17
CA ALA A 79 8.67 15.34 -19.09
C ALA A 79 8.08 16.72 -18.75
N ALA A 80 8.17 17.16 -17.49
CA ALA A 80 7.57 18.37 -16.92
C ALA A 80 8.41 19.63 -17.15
N GLY A 81 9.35 19.56 -18.09
CA GLY A 81 9.53 20.68 -19.00
C GLY A 81 8.23 21.09 -19.73
N ALA A 82 7.11 20.34 -19.62
CA ALA A 82 5.88 20.60 -20.35
C ALA A 82 4.55 20.83 -19.56
N ALA A 83 4.30 20.34 -18.33
CA ALA A 83 3.05 20.67 -17.60
C ALA A 83 3.00 20.12 -16.16
N ALA A 84 2.64 20.96 -15.19
CA ALA A 84 2.33 20.58 -13.81
C ALA A 84 0.82 20.52 -13.58
N GLY A 85 0.29 19.35 -13.23
CA GLY A 85 -1.12 19.15 -12.84
C GLY A 85 -1.33 19.14 -11.32
N PRO A 86 -2.59 19.28 -10.84
CA PRO A 86 -2.88 19.60 -9.45
C PRO A 86 -2.73 18.40 -8.51
N ARG A 87 -2.26 18.71 -7.29
CA ARG A 87 -2.09 17.77 -6.18
C ARG A 87 -3.47 17.31 -5.65
N PRO A 88 -3.72 16.01 -5.44
CA PRO A 88 -4.99 15.55 -4.85
C PRO A 88 -5.10 15.96 -3.38
N ALA A 89 -6.31 16.36 -2.98
CA ALA A 89 -6.63 16.83 -1.63
C ALA A 89 -6.57 15.69 -0.59
N PRO A 90 -6.21 15.99 0.67
CA PRO A 90 -6.19 15.00 1.74
C PRO A 90 -7.61 14.53 2.09
N HIS A 91 -7.83 13.21 2.11
CA HIS A 91 -9.05 12.62 2.67
C HIS A 91 -8.94 12.52 4.21
N PRO A 92 -10.05 12.70 4.94
CA PRO A 92 -10.06 12.67 6.40
C PRO A 92 -9.64 11.28 6.93
N ILE A 93 -8.87 11.27 8.02
CA ILE A 93 -8.54 10.06 8.77
C ILE A 93 -9.85 9.58 9.40
N LEU A 94 -10.47 8.56 8.80
CA LEU A 94 -11.65 7.94 9.39
C LEU A 94 -11.22 7.32 10.72
N GLY A 95 -11.72 7.92 11.81
CA GLY A 95 -11.55 7.40 13.15
C GLY A 95 -11.97 5.94 13.18
N MET A 96 -11.18 5.13 13.87
CA MET A 96 -11.48 3.73 14.14
C MET A 96 -12.79 3.65 14.95
N SER A 97 -13.93 3.57 14.29
CA SER A 97 -15.23 3.24 14.85
C SER A 97 -16.12 2.73 13.72
N GLU A 98 -16.87 1.69 14.04
CA GLU A 98 -17.68 0.85 13.15
C GLU A 98 -18.65 1.57 12.20
N GLU A 99 -19.07 0.82 11.17
CA GLU A 99 -20.09 1.12 10.15
C GLU A 99 -19.68 2.00 8.95
N ALA A 100 -19.11 1.34 7.94
CA ALA A 100 -19.18 1.79 6.55
C ALA A 100 -19.99 0.78 5.72
N ALA A 101 -21.27 0.62 6.06
CA ALA A 101 -22.25 0.00 5.16
C ALA A 101 -22.43 0.93 3.95
N GLY A 102 -21.70 0.68 2.86
CA GLY A 102 -21.86 1.39 1.59
C GLY A 102 -20.58 1.77 0.83
N TYR A 103 -19.37 1.58 1.40
CA TYR A 103 -18.15 1.72 0.60
C TYR A 103 -17.98 0.46 -0.27
N ASN A 104 -18.10 0.61 -1.60
CA ASN A 104 -17.76 -0.43 -2.56
C ASN A 104 -16.32 -0.22 -3.08
N PRO A 105 -15.29 -0.76 -2.40
CA PRO A 105 -13.91 -0.61 -2.82
C PRO A 105 -13.61 -1.26 -4.18
N GLY A 106 -14.47 -2.16 -4.69
CA GLY A 106 -14.20 -2.96 -5.88
C GLY A 106 -14.06 -2.18 -7.19
N ALA A 107 -14.49 -0.91 -7.24
CA ALA A 107 -14.53 -0.13 -8.49
C ALA A 107 -13.34 0.84 -8.70
N ARG A 108 -12.54 1.14 -7.67
CA ARG A 108 -11.37 2.03 -7.84
C ARG A 108 -10.17 1.24 -8.38
N ARG A 109 -9.76 1.54 -9.61
CA ARG A 109 -8.51 1.03 -10.17
C ARG A 109 -7.35 1.52 -9.31
N TYR A 110 -6.40 0.64 -9.01
CA TYR A 110 -5.16 1.01 -8.35
C TYR A 110 -4.33 1.95 -9.22
N SER A 111 -3.47 2.76 -8.61
CA SER A 111 -2.52 3.55 -9.39
C SER A 111 -1.58 2.65 -10.20
N PRO A 112 -1.07 3.08 -11.35
CA PRO A 112 -0.11 2.30 -12.12
C PRO A 112 1.13 1.91 -11.30
N ALA A 113 1.59 2.78 -10.40
CA ALA A 113 2.70 2.49 -9.49
C ALA A 113 2.38 1.33 -8.54
N PHE A 114 1.14 1.26 -8.06
CA PHE A 114 0.66 0.17 -7.22
C PHE A 114 0.56 -1.14 -8.01
N GLU A 115 -0.02 -1.10 -9.20
CA GLU A 115 -0.12 -2.27 -10.09
C GLU A 115 1.27 -2.83 -10.42
N ASP A 116 2.24 -1.96 -10.69
CA ASP A 116 3.63 -2.39 -10.92
C ASP A 116 4.30 -2.95 -9.66
N ALA A 117 3.97 -2.41 -8.47
CA ALA A 117 4.54 -2.88 -7.22
C ALA A 117 4.03 -4.27 -6.83
N ILE A 118 2.77 -4.60 -7.11
CA ILE A 118 2.23 -5.94 -6.84
C ILE A 118 2.75 -7.00 -7.80
N ARG A 119 3.16 -6.62 -9.03
CA ARG A 119 3.79 -7.55 -10.00
C ARG A 119 5.12 -8.12 -9.53
N ILE A 120 5.76 -7.49 -8.53
CA ILE A 120 7.00 -8.01 -7.94
C ILE A 120 6.79 -9.43 -7.40
N PHE A 121 5.58 -9.75 -6.92
CA PHE A 121 5.27 -11.08 -6.39
C PHE A 121 5.15 -12.14 -7.48
N ASP A 122 4.76 -11.79 -8.70
CA ASP A 122 4.75 -12.73 -9.84
C ASP A 122 6.16 -13.18 -10.24
N THR A 123 7.19 -12.40 -9.91
CA THR A 123 8.60 -12.68 -10.29
C THR A 123 9.36 -13.45 -9.22
N LEU A 124 8.78 -13.64 -8.03
CA LEU A 124 9.43 -14.30 -6.89
C LEU A 124 9.06 -15.79 -6.75
N ASP A 125 8.17 -16.29 -7.60
CA ASP A 125 7.71 -17.68 -7.62
C ASP A 125 8.50 -18.58 -8.60
N ASP A 126 9.54 -18.03 -9.26
CA ASP A 126 10.48 -18.73 -10.16
C ASP A 126 11.81 -19.08 -9.47
#